data_AF-A0A7J6UMD8-F1
#
_entry.id   AF-A0A7J6UMD8-F1
#
_cell.length_a   1.000
_cell.length_b   1.000
_cell.length_c   1.000
_cell.angle_alpha   90.00
_cell.angle_beta   90.00
_cell.angle_gamma   90.00
#
_symmetry.space_group_name_H-M   'P 1'
#
loop_
_entity.id
_entity.type
_entity.pdbx_description
1 polymer ?
#
loop_
_entity_poly.entity_id
_entity_poly.type
_entity_poly.pdbx_seq_one_letter_code
_entity_poly.pdbx_strand_id
1 'polypeptide(L)'
;MSTRLLDPSAVNAPPLDFSSSASPVPYRQGFVQRSFAPLTAGGIRQSTFTLISTAMGGGVLCLPYVMKQVGLINGVLLLSISSLIAFVTMYILIMCAIRVNKHSYGSLLGYCAGKWVAPVLDVVLFFYGMGAVIAYFILLGDFLPALFELVGVPGASRTICMVGAAAFAVPFVLPRRLSALQYVSPVATFSLILTAAITMIKARGQSTMLPPEAPMALALFGWPLLKSFTITLFAYICHMNVVPVAGELVDPTPARVLKATSRVAFVQLSFYIVIGVAGRHPHQSMSTLSFV
;
A
#
# COMPACT_ATOMS: atom_id res chain seq x y z
N MET A 1 9.96 0.38 -69.22
CA MET A 1 11.00 -0.55 -69.73
C MET A 1 12.19 -0.49 -68.75
N SER A 2 12.24 -1.41 -67.79
CA SER A 2 13.44 -1.75 -67.01
C SER A 2 13.14 -3.01 -66.20
N THR A 3 13.59 -4.14 -66.72
CA THR A 3 13.55 -5.48 -66.15
C THR A 3 14.49 -5.57 -64.94
N ARG A 4 13.97 -5.85 -63.74
CA ARG A 4 14.81 -6.27 -62.60
C ARG A 4 15.14 -7.74 -62.75
N LEU A 5 16.43 -8.00 -62.90
CA LEU A 5 17.06 -9.32 -62.94
C LEU A 5 16.82 -10.06 -61.62
N LEU A 6 16.38 -11.31 -61.73
CA LEU A 6 16.27 -12.27 -60.63
C LEU A 6 17.68 -12.73 -60.23
N ASP A 7 18.00 -12.63 -58.95
CA ASP A 7 19.23 -13.11 -58.34
C ASP A 7 19.27 -14.66 -58.36
N PRO A 8 20.24 -15.31 -59.03
CA PRO A 8 20.29 -16.77 -59.17
C PRO A 8 20.66 -17.54 -57.89
N SER A 9 20.91 -16.87 -56.77
CA SER A 9 21.38 -17.52 -55.53
C SER A 9 20.27 -18.09 -54.63
N ALA A 10 18.99 -17.92 -54.98
CA ALA A 10 17.85 -18.37 -54.18
C ALA A 10 17.47 -19.87 -54.33
N VAL A 11 18.22 -20.65 -55.12
CA VAL A 11 17.84 -22.04 -55.49
C VAL A 11 18.35 -23.11 -54.49
N ASN A 12 19.18 -22.75 -53.51
CA ASN A 12 19.73 -23.71 -52.53
C ASN A 12 19.44 -23.34 -51.06
N ALA A 13 18.17 -23.07 -50.74
CA ALA A 13 17.74 -23.07 -49.34
C ALA A 13 17.52 -24.52 -48.87
N PRO A 14 18.09 -24.97 -47.73
CA PRO A 14 17.81 -26.29 -47.19
C PRO A 14 16.31 -26.42 -46.85
N PRO A 15 15.72 -27.62 -46.94
CA PRO A 15 14.29 -27.82 -46.68
C PRO A 15 13.95 -27.40 -45.25
N LEU A 16 12.88 -26.61 -45.11
CA LEU A 16 12.35 -26.18 -43.81
C LEU A 16 11.92 -27.43 -43.03
N ASP A 17 12.70 -27.76 -42.01
CA ASP A 17 12.40 -28.82 -41.06
C ASP A 17 11.18 -28.40 -40.22
N PHE A 18 10.02 -28.99 -40.53
CA PHE A 18 8.76 -28.80 -39.79
C PHE A 18 8.68 -29.65 -38.52
N SER A 19 9.80 -30.20 -38.03
CA SER A 19 9.86 -30.89 -36.76
C SER A 19 10.46 -30.00 -35.66
N SER A 20 9.71 -29.82 -34.56
CA SER A 20 10.10 -29.10 -33.33
C SER A 20 9.75 -27.61 -33.21
N SER A 21 8.46 -27.28 -33.29
CA SER A 21 7.90 -26.18 -32.50
C SER A 21 6.68 -26.63 -31.71
N ALA A 22 6.82 -27.74 -30.99
CA ALA A 22 5.93 -28.00 -29.87
C ALA A 22 6.25 -26.93 -28.81
N SER A 23 5.41 -25.90 -28.71
CA SER A 23 5.43 -25.00 -27.58
C SER A 23 5.38 -25.84 -26.30
N PRO A 24 6.30 -25.66 -25.34
CA PRO A 24 6.29 -26.49 -24.15
C PRO A 24 4.95 -26.28 -23.44
N VAL A 25 4.20 -27.37 -23.31
CA VAL A 25 2.95 -27.43 -22.53
C VAL A 25 3.27 -26.81 -21.17
N PRO A 26 2.57 -25.75 -20.72
CA PRO A 26 2.97 -25.04 -19.52
C PRO A 26 2.90 -25.99 -18.33
N TYR A 27 4.07 -26.43 -17.85
CA TYR A 27 4.21 -27.29 -16.69
C TYR A 27 3.40 -26.66 -15.55
N ARG A 28 2.45 -27.43 -15.01
CA ARG A 28 1.52 -26.97 -13.97
C ARG A 28 2.29 -26.78 -12.67
N GLN A 29 3.02 -25.66 -12.57
CA GLN A 29 3.82 -25.32 -11.39
C GLN A 29 2.94 -25.40 -10.14
N GLY A 30 3.44 -26.10 -9.11
CA GLY A 30 2.76 -26.25 -7.84
C GLY A 30 2.45 -24.89 -7.19
N PHE A 31 1.41 -24.86 -6.35
CA PHE A 31 0.96 -23.64 -5.66
C PHE A 31 2.08 -22.92 -4.90
N VAL A 32 2.98 -23.70 -4.27
CA VAL A 32 4.14 -23.20 -3.52
C VAL A 32 5.16 -22.53 -4.47
N GLN A 33 5.50 -23.19 -5.58
CA GLN A 33 6.45 -22.64 -6.57
C GLN A 33 5.94 -21.33 -7.19
N ARG A 34 4.64 -21.22 -7.45
CA ARG A 34 4.02 -19.96 -7.94
C ARG A 34 3.98 -18.86 -6.89
N SER A 35 3.88 -19.22 -5.61
CA SER A 35 3.81 -18.28 -4.50
C SER A 35 5.18 -17.70 -4.14
N PHE A 36 6.27 -18.43 -4.42
CA PHE A 36 7.65 -17.99 -4.13
C PHE A 36 8.49 -17.66 -5.38
N ALA A 37 7.92 -17.73 -6.59
CA ALA A 37 8.60 -17.26 -7.80
C ALA A 37 9.01 -15.77 -7.70
N PRO A 38 10.10 -15.35 -8.36
CA PRO A 38 10.56 -13.95 -8.37
C PRO A 38 9.45 -13.01 -8.87
N LEU A 39 9.40 -11.80 -8.30
CA LEU A 39 8.45 -10.76 -8.70
C LEU A 39 8.80 -10.30 -10.12
N THR A 40 7.95 -10.63 -11.08
CA THR A 40 8.08 -10.16 -12.46
C THR A 40 7.53 -8.74 -12.58
N ALA A 41 8.30 -7.86 -13.23
CA ALA A 41 7.87 -6.51 -13.58
C ALA A 41 6.49 -6.56 -14.29
N GLY A 42 5.53 -5.78 -13.78
CA GLY A 42 4.17 -5.76 -14.32
C GLY A 42 3.29 -6.98 -14.00
N GLY A 43 3.80 -7.91 -13.19
CA GLY A 43 3.03 -9.07 -12.72
C GLY A 43 2.02 -8.71 -11.63
N ILE A 44 0.90 -9.45 -11.56
CA ILE A 44 -0.17 -9.23 -10.56
C ILE A 44 0.38 -9.17 -9.12
N ARG A 45 1.35 -10.03 -8.79
CA ARG A 45 1.94 -10.09 -7.45
C ARG A 45 2.67 -8.81 -7.10
N GLN A 46 3.50 -8.30 -8.02
CA GLN A 46 4.21 -7.03 -7.83
C GLN A 46 3.23 -5.88 -7.68
N SER A 47 2.27 -5.74 -8.59
CA SER A 47 1.22 -4.71 -8.52
C SER A 47 0.47 -4.76 -7.18
N THR A 48 0.15 -5.97 -6.69
CA THR A 48 -0.51 -6.18 -5.40
C THR A 48 0.35 -5.66 -4.24
N PHE A 49 1.64 -6.01 -4.19
CA PHE A 49 2.55 -5.54 -3.14
C PHE A 49 2.79 -4.02 -3.20
N THR A 50 2.90 -3.44 -4.39
CA THR A 50 3.03 -1.98 -4.56
C THR A 50 1.81 -1.26 -4.02
N LEU A 51 0.60 -1.73 -4.34
CA LEU A 51 -0.64 -1.13 -3.84
C LEU A 51 -0.83 -1.33 -2.33
N ILE A 52 -0.50 -2.51 -1.81
CA ILE A 52 -0.53 -2.79 -0.37
C ILE A 52 0.44 -1.86 0.38
N SER A 53 1.70 -1.80 -0.05
CA SER A 53 2.72 -0.93 0.59
C SER A 53 2.39 0.55 0.49
N THR A 54 1.71 1.00 -0.58
CA THR A 54 1.23 2.38 -0.70
C THR A 54 0.15 2.70 0.34
N ALA A 55 -0.80 1.80 0.56
CA ALA A 55 -1.88 2.04 1.52
C ALA A 55 -1.42 1.94 2.98
N MET A 56 -0.48 1.05 3.27
CA MET A 56 0.10 0.84 4.61
C MET A 56 1.07 1.98 4.99
N GLY A 57 0.61 3.22 4.89
CA GLY A 57 1.33 4.41 5.35
C GLY A 57 1.01 4.76 6.80
N GLY A 58 1.14 6.04 7.15
CA GLY A 58 0.89 6.53 8.51
C GLY A 58 -0.55 6.31 9.02
N GLY A 59 -1.53 6.13 8.13
CA GLY A 59 -2.94 5.93 8.51
C GLY A 59 -3.18 4.68 9.36
N VAL A 60 -2.36 3.63 9.19
CA VAL A 60 -2.43 2.39 9.99
C VAL A 60 -2.20 2.64 11.47
N LEU A 61 -1.36 3.61 11.81
CA LEU A 61 -1.00 3.91 13.21
C LEU A 61 -2.15 4.53 13.99
N CYS A 62 -3.15 5.07 13.30
CA CYS A 62 -4.35 5.64 13.90
C CYS A 62 -5.46 4.61 14.12
N LEU A 63 -5.32 3.37 13.62
CA LEU A 63 -6.36 2.34 13.74
C LEU A 63 -6.66 1.92 15.19
N PRO A 64 -5.66 1.77 16.09
CA PRO A 64 -5.92 1.55 17.51
C PRO A 64 -6.77 2.65 18.15
N TYR A 65 -6.50 3.90 17.78
CA TYR A 65 -7.26 5.05 18.26
C TYR A 65 -8.72 4.99 17.79
N VAL A 66 -8.96 4.62 16.53
CA VAL A 66 -10.31 4.40 15.98
C VAL A 66 -11.04 3.31 16.78
N MET A 67 -10.41 2.16 17.01
CA MET A 67 -10.99 1.06 17.78
C MET A 67 -11.29 1.42 19.24
N LYS A 68 -10.50 2.33 19.82
CA LYS A 68 -10.78 2.90 21.15
C LYS A 68 -11.95 3.88 21.11
N GLN A 69 -12.09 4.68 20.04
CA GLN A 69 -13.07 5.75 19.94
C GLN A 69 -14.49 5.24 19.64
N VAL A 70 -14.64 4.31 18.69
CA VAL A 70 -15.96 3.81 18.26
C VAL A 70 -16.30 2.42 18.77
N GLY A 71 -15.34 1.74 19.42
CA GLY A 71 -15.46 0.35 19.84
C GLY A 71 -15.09 -0.64 18.74
N LEU A 72 -14.97 -1.92 19.12
CA LEU A 72 -14.48 -2.98 18.24
C LEU A 72 -15.42 -3.24 17.07
N ILE A 73 -16.73 -3.42 17.34
CA ILE A 73 -17.72 -3.78 16.32
C ILE A 73 -17.83 -2.67 15.27
N ASN A 74 -18.05 -1.43 15.69
CA ASN A 74 -18.14 -0.28 14.78
C ASN A 74 -16.82 -0.02 14.05
N GLY A 75 -15.67 -0.19 14.71
CA GLY A 75 -14.37 -0.03 14.09
C GLY A 75 -14.12 -1.05 12.97
N VAL A 76 -14.46 -2.34 13.19
CA VAL A 76 -14.38 -3.38 12.15
C VAL A 76 -15.38 -3.12 11.02
N LEU A 77 -16.58 -2.63 11.34
CA LEU A 77 -17.56 -2.24 10.32
C LEU A 77 -17.05 -1.08 9.45
N LEU A 78 -16.50 -0.02 10.05
CA LEU A 78 -15.91 1.12 9.34
C LEU A 78 -14.72 0.70 8.47
N LEU A 79 -13.86 -0.19 8.98
CA LEU A 79 -12.77 -0.78 8.20
C LEU A 79 -13.28 -1.57 6.99
N SER A 80 -14.35 -2.35 7.18
CA SER A 80 -14.95 -3.16 6.10
C SER A 80 -15.60 -2.28 5.03
N ILE A 81 -16.32 -1.23 5.43
CA ILE A 81 -16.92 -0.26 4.52
C ILE A 81 -15.82 0.49 3.74
N SER A 82 -14.78 0.96 4.44
CA SER A 82 -13.67 1.67 3.79
C SER A 82 -12.91 0.77 2.82
N SER A 83 -12.71 -0.50 3.17
CA SER A 83 -12.12 -1.52 2.28
C SER A 83 -12.96 -1.76 1.03
N LEU A 84 -14.29 -1.84 1.17
CA LEU A 84 -15.20 -2.00 0.03
C LEU A 84 -15.14 -0.79 -0.91
N ILE A 85 -15.17 0.43 -0.36
CA ILE A 85 -15.05 1.67 -1.14
C ILE A 85 -13.72 1.69 -1.90
N ALA A 86 -12.62 1.37 -1.22
CA ALA A 86 -11.29 1.34 -1.83
C ALA A 86 -11.21 0.25 -2.93
N PHE A 87 -11.76 -0.93 -2.68
CA PHE A 87 -11.82 -2.03 -3.66
C PHE A 87 -12.56 -1.62 -4.93
N VAL A 88 -13.78 -1.07 -4.80
CA VAL A 88 -14.59 -0.63 -5.94
C VAL A 88 -13.88 0.47 -6.71
N THR A 89 -13.34 1.47 -6.00
CA THR A 89 -12.64 2.61 -6.62
C THR A 89 -11.38 2.16 -7.35
N MET A 90 -10.57 1.29 -6.74
CA MET A 90 -9.39 0.69 -7.38
C MET A 90 -9.76 -0.05 -8.66
N TYR A 91 -10.79 -0.91 -8.61
CA TYR A 91 -11.23 -1.67 -9.77
C TYR A 91 -11.65 -0.75 -10.93
N ILE A 92 -12.47 0.26 -10.64
CA ILE A 92 -12.92 1.23 -11.64
C ILE A 92 -11.73 1.99 -12.23
N LEU A 93 -10.83 2.51 -11.40
CA LEU A 93 -9.67 3.28 -11.86
C LEU A 93 -8.74 2.46 -12.77
N ILE A 94 -8.44 1.21 -12.39
CA ILE A 94 -7.59 0.34 -13.23
C ILE A 94 -8.28 0.07 -14.57
N MET A 95 -9.57 -0.28 -14.57
CA MET A 95 -10.31 -0.55 -15.80
C MET A 95 -10.41 0.67 -16.71
N CYS A 96 -10.63 1.86 -16.15
CA CYS A 96 -10.61 3.12 -16.89
C CYS A 96 -9.23 3.44 -17.45
N ALA A 97 -8.17 3.29 -16.65
CA ALA A 97 -6.79 3.51 -17.08
C ALA A 97 -6.40 2.64 -18.28
N ILE A 98 -6.77 1.36 -18.25
CA ILE A 98 -6.52 0.40 -19.34
C ILE A 98 -7.30 0.77 -20.60
N ARG A 99 -8.60 1.09 -20.46
CA ARG A 99 -9.48 1.40 -21.62
C ARG A 99 -9.10 2.70 -22.31
N VAL A 100 -8.72 3.72 -21.55
CA VAL A 100 -8.37 5.05 -22.08
C VAL A 100 -6.88 5.15 -22.43
N ASN A 101 -6.08 4.15 -22.06
CA ASN A 101 -4.63 4.11 -22.25
C ASN A 101 -3.94 5.35 -21.63
N LYS A 102 -4.23 5.60 -20.34
CA LYS A 102 -3.63 6.70 -19.57
C LYS A 102 -2.87 6.16 -18.37
N HIS A 103 -1.67 6.71 -18.15
CA HIS A 103 -0.73 6.25 -17.13
C HIS A 103 -0.57 7.21 -15.94
N SER A 104 -1.25 8.36 -15.96
CA SER A 104 -1.27 9.32 -14.85
C SER A 104 -2.70 9.55 -14.36
N TYR A 105 -2.88 9.65 -13.05
CA TYR A 105 -4.19 9.85 -12.43
C TYR A 105 -4.85 11.15 -12.88
N GLY A 106 -4.10 12.26 -12.90
CA GLY A 106 -4.59 13.55 -13.41
C GLY A 106 -5.00 13.48 -14.88
N SER A 107 -4.20 12.80 -15.71
CA SER A 107 -4.51 12.64 -17.14
C SER A 107 -5.75 11.80 -17.41
N LEU A 108 -6.00 10.77 -16.59
CA LEU A 108 -7.18 9.93 -16.68
C LEU A 108 -8.43 10.71 -16.29
N LEU A 109 -8.36 11.44 -15.18
CA LEU A 109 -9.49 12.21 -14.68
C LEU A 109 -9.83 13.40 -15.60
N GLY A 110 -8.81 14.06 -16.15
CA GLY A 110 -8.97 15.12 -17.14
C GLY A 110 -9.65 14.65 -18.44
N TYR A 111 -9.40 13.39 -18.84
CA TYR A 111 -10.07 12.78 -19.98
C TYR A 111 -11.55 12.47 -19.68
N CYS A 112 -11.87 11.95 -18.50
CA CYS A 112 -13.23 11.53 -18.15
C CYS A 112 -14.15 12.69 -17.74
N ALA A 113 -13.62 13.67 -17.00
CA ALA A 113 -14.41 14.73 -16.36
C ALA A 113 -14.12 16.14 -16.90
N GLY A 114 -13.16 16.28 -17.83
CA GLY A 114 -12.82 17.53 -18.50
C GLY A 114 -11.48 18.14 -18.06
N LYS A 115 -10.97 19.04 -18.90
CA LYS A 115 -9.61 19.61 -18.81
C LYS A 115 -9.27 20.31 -17.49
N TRP A 116 -10.26 20.89 -16.81
CA TRP A 116 -10.04 21.62 -15.55
C TRP A 116 -9.90 20.71 -14.33
N VAL A 117 -10.30 19.45 -14.44
CA VAL A 117 -10.28 18.51 -13.30
C VAL A 117 -8.87 17.99 -13.03
N ALA A 118 -8.05 17.84 -14.07
CA ALA A 118 -6.66 17.42 -13.94
C ALA A 118 -5.83 18.36 -13.02
N PRO A 119 -5.76 19.68 -13.27
CA PRO A 119 -4.99 20.57 -12.40
C PRO A 119 -5.56 20.68 -10.98
N VAL A 120 -6.90 20.60 -10.82
CA VAL A 120 -7.51 20.57 -9.47
C VAL A 120 -7.09 19.32 -8.71
N LEU A 121 -7.10 18.16 -9.36
CA LEU A 121 -6.62 16.92 -8.76
C LEU A 121 -5.15 17.06 -8.38
N ASP A 122 -4.30 17.55 -9.27
CA ASP A 122 -2.86 17.72 -9.00
C ASP A 122 -2.60 18.61 -7.77
N VAL A 123 -3.38 19.69 -7.59
CA VAL A 123 -3.33 20.53 -6.39
C VAL A 123 -3.75 19.76 -5.13
N VAL A 124 -4.83 18.97 -5.19
CA VAL A 124 -5.26 18.13 -4.05
C VAL A 124 -4.20 17.10 -3.70
N LEU A 125 -3.61 16.43 -4.71
CA LEU A 125 -2.55 15.45 -4.50
C LEU A 125 -1.27 16.10 -3.96
N PHE A 126 -0.98 17.35 -4.33
CA PHE A 126 0.13 18.12 -3.76
C PHE A 126 -0.04 18.34 -2.25
N PHE A 127 -1.21 18.85 -1.82
CA PHE A 127 -1.50 19.03 -0.39
C PHE A 127 -1.51 17.71 0.38
N TYR A 128 -2.09 16.66 -0.22
CA TYR A 128 -2.05 15.31 0.34
C TYR A 128 -0.61 14.82 0.54
N GLY A 129 0.24 14.95 -0.49
CA GLY A 129 1.63 14.54 -0.45
C GLY A 129 2.43 15.30 0.60
N MET A 130 2.25 16.63 0.68
CA MET A 130 2.86 17.45 1.72
C MET A 130 2.44 17.00 3.12
N GLY A 131 1.14 16.76 3.33
CA GLY A 131 0.62 16.26 4.60
C GLY A 131 1.19 14.89 4.99
N ALA A 132 1.30 13.97 4.02
CA ALA A 132 1.90 12.66 4.24
C ALA A 132 3.38 12.76 4.65
N VAL A 133 4.16 13.61 3.98
CA VAL A 133 5.58 13.84 4.31
C VAL A 133 5.74 14.46 5.71
N ILE A 134 4.92 15.46 6.05
CA ILE A 134 4.93 16.06 7.40
C ILE A 134 4.60 15.00 8.46
N ALA A 135 3.57 14.17 8.22
CA ALA A 135 3.21 13.10 9.15
C ALA A 135 4.34 12.09 9.34
N TYR A 136 5.06 11.72 8.27
CA TYR A 136 6.24 10.85 8.39
C TYR A 136 7.36 11.49 9.20
N PHE A 137 7.65 12.77 8.99
CA PHE A 137 8.67 13.45 9.81
C PHE A 137 8.29 13.53 11.28
N ILE A 138 7.02 13.82 11.60
CA ILE A 138 6.51 13.81 12.99
C ILE A 138 6.74 12.44 13.62
N LEU A 139 6.30 11.36 12.96
CA LEU A 139 6.50 9.99 13.45
C LEU A 139 7.98 9.69 13.67
N LEU A 140 8.82 10.06 12.72
CA LEU A 140 10.25 9.77 12.78
C LEU A 140 10.95 10.54 13.91
N GLY A 141 10.52 11.77 14.17
CA GLY A 141 11.00 12.54 15.32
C GLY A 141 10.55 11.99 16.67
N ASP A 142 9.50 11.17 16.71
CA ASP A 142 9.06 10.52 17.94
C ASP A 142 9.74 9.13 18.11
N PHE A 143 10.02 8.42 17.02
CA PHE A 143 10.67 7.10 17.05
C PHE A 143 12.20 7.13 17.13
N LEU A 144 12.88 8.04 16.41
CA LEU A 144 14.34 8.04 16.35
C LEU A 144 15.02 8.34 17.70
N PRO A 145 14.57 9.33 18.50
CA PRO A 145 15.15 9.56 19.81
C PRO A 145 15.06 8.32 20.72
N ALA A 146 13.89 7.67 20.75
CA ALA A 146 13.68 6.45 21.53
C ALA A 146 14.58 5.28 21.08
N LEU A 147 14.84 5.17 19.76
CA LEU A 147 15.79 4.20 19.22
C LEU A 147 17.24 4.51 19.64
N PHE A 148 17.65 5.78 19.60
CA PHE A 148 18.99 6.18 20.03
C PHE A 148 19.21 5.95 21.52
N GLU A 149 18.21 6.21 22.36
CA GLU A 149 18.27 5.89 23.79
C GLU A 149 18.44 4.38 24.03
N LEU A 150 17.72 3.53 23.28
CA LEU A 150 17.85 2.07 23.38
C LEU A 150 19.24 1.56 23.00
N VAL A 151 19.92 2.23 22.06
CA VAL A 151 21.28 1.90 21.60
C VAL A 151 22.36 2.52 22.51
N GLY A 152 21.97 3.29 23.54
CA GLY A 152 22.90 3.87 24.51
C GLY A 152 23.46 5.25 24.10
N VAL A 153 22.77 5.97 23.20
CA VAL A 153 23.07 7.36 22.84
C VAL A 153 22.01 8.28 23.48
N PRO A 154 22.18 8.68 24.75
CA PRO A 154 21.21 9.53 25.44
C PRO A 154 21.21 10.96 24.89
N GLY A 155 20.02 11.59 24.82
CA GLY A 155 19.89 13.02 24.51
C GLY A 155 19.85 13.38 23.02
N ALA A 156 19.54 12.44 22.13
CA ALA A 156 19.31 12.74 20.72
C ALA A 156 18.11 13.69 20.57
N SER A 157 18.35 14.96 20.25
CA SER A 157 17.26 15.92 20.12
C SER A 157 16.36 15.57 18.94
N ARG A 158 15.03 15.66 19.16
CA ARG A 158 14.00 15.43 18.15
C ARG A 158 14.29 16.16 16.85
N THR A 159 14.76 17.41 16.94
CA THR A 159 15.10 18.25 15.79
C THR A 159 16.29 17.70 15.00
N ILE A 160 17.37 17.25 15.67
CA ILE A 160 18.54 16.67 15.00
C ILE A 160 18.16 15.37 14.29
N CYS A 161 17.34 14.52 14.91
CA CYS A 161 16.86 13.28 14.30
C CYS A 161 16.01 13.55 13.05
N MET A 162 15.12 14.54 13.09
CA MET A 162 14.31 14.93 11.93
C MET A 162 15.17 15.48 10.79
N VAL A 163 16.12 16.38 11.09
CA VAL A 163 17.01 16.99 10.08
C VAL A 163 17.94 15.93 9.48
N GLY A 164 18.50 15.05 10.30
CA GLY A 164 19.35 13.95 9.84
C GLY A 164 18.58 12.98 8.93
N ALA A 165 17.34 12.65 9.29
CA ALA A 165 16.48 11.84 8.45
C ALA A 165 16.10 12.53 7.14
N ALA A 166 15.82 13.84 7.16
CA ALA A 166 15.55 14.61 5.96
C ALA A 166 16.76 14.57 5.01
N ALA A 167 17.97 14.81 5.54
CA ALA A 167 19.22 14.73 4.79
C ALA A 167 19.45 13.32 4.20
N PHE A 168 19.13 12.26 4.96
CA PHE A 168 19.21 10.89 4.49
C PHE A 168 18.15 10.56 3.41
N ALA A 169 16.97 11.19 3.46
CA ALA A 169 15.90 10.96 2.48
C ALA A 169 16.16 11.65 1.13
N VAL A 170 16.89 12.77 1.09
CA VAL A 170 17.25 13.49 -0.15
C VAL A 170 17.79 12.59 -1.27
N PRO A 171 18.80 11.71 -1.05
CA PRO A 171 19.31 10.84 -2.11
C PRO A 171 18.25 9.91 -2.72
N PHE A 172 17.22 9.54 -1.96
CA PHE A 172 16.14 8.64 -2.39
C PHE A 172 15.02 9.34 -3.17
N VAL A 173 14.98 10.67 -3.18
CA VAL A 173 13.97 11.45 -3.93
C VAL A 173 14.43 11.69 -5.39
N LEU A 174 15.73 11.57 -5.67
CA LEU A 174 16.32 11.78 -6.99
C LEU A 174 15.90 10.76 -8.09
N PRO A 175 15.74 9.45 -7.83
CA PRO A 175 15.35 8.51 -8.88
C PRO A 175 13.87 8.68 -9.28
N ARG A 176 13.63 9.11 -10.51
CA ARG A 176 12.28 9.20 -11.13
C ARG A 176 11.59 7.84 -11.38
N ARG A 177 12.30 6.71 -11.20
CA ARG A 177 11.75 5.37 -11.46
C ARG A 177 11.31 4.71 -10.16
N LEU A 178 10.01 4.44 -10.05
CA LEU A 178 9.38 3.67 -8.97
C LEU A 178 9.96 2.25 -8.82
N SER A 179 10.71 1.77 -9.82
CA SER A 179 11.41 0.49 -9.80
C SER A 179 12.42 0.34 -8.66
N ALA A 180 12.93 1.40 -8.04
CA ALA A 180 13.76 1.25 -6.84
C ALA A 180 12.93 0.86 -5.59
N LEU A 181 11.68 1.35 -5.51
CA LEU A 181 10.76 1.05 -4.41
C LEU A 181 10.31 -0.41 -4.40
N GLN A 182 10.35 -1.10 -5.54
CA GLN A 182 9.91 -2.50 -5.66
C GLN A 182 10.71 -3.47 -4.75
N TYR A 183 11.94 -3.11 -4.40
CA TYR A 183 12.78 -3.88 -3.47
C TYR A 183 12.52 -3.49 -1.99
N VAL A 184 12.03 -2.27 -1.75
CA VAL A 184 11.76 -1.73 -0.42
C VAL A 184 10.35 -2.10 0.07
N SER A 185 9.37 -2.15 -0.83
CA SER A 185 7.96 -2.47 -0.51
C SER A 185 7.76 -3.81 0.24
N PRO A 186 8.43 -4.93 -0.14
CA PRO A 186 8.32 -6.18 0.60
C PRO A 186 8.91 -6.09 2.01
N VAL A 187 10.04 -5.41 2.17
CA VAL A 187 10.73 -5.23 3.46
C VAL A 187 9.89 -4.35 4.38
N ALA A 188 9.32 -3.24 3.87
CA ALA A 188 8.42 -2.38 4.62
C ALA A 188 7.15 -3.12 5.07
N THR A 189 6.56 -3.92 4.16
CA THR A 189 5.41 -4.78 4.48
C THR A 189 5.75 -5.79 5.58
N PHE A 190 6.90 -6.45 5.48
CA PHE A 190 7.35 -7.39 6.50
C PHE A 190 7.60 -6.73 7.85
N SER A 191 8.26 -5.55 7.86
CA SER A 191 8.50 -4.77 9.08
C SER A 191 7.19 -4.41 9.77
N LEU A 192 6.18 -3.94 9.03
CA LEU A 192 4.86 -3.63 9.59
C LEU A 192 4.15 -4.86 10.15
N ILE A 193 4.23 -6.01 9.46
CA ILE A 193 3.70 -7.28 9.97
C ILE A 193 4.39 -7.70 11.27
N LEU A 194 5.70 -7.54 11.34
CA LEU A 194 6.49 -7.85 12.53
C LEU A 194 6.14 -6.89 13.69
N THR A 195 5.98 -5.58 13.42
CA THR A 195 5.49 -4.63 14.42
C THR A 195 4.10 -5.02 14.93
N ALA A 196 3.17 -5.37 14.03
CA ALA A 196 1.85 -5.85 14.42
C ALA A 196 1.93 -7.12 15.30
N ALA A 197 2.77 -8.09 14.94
CA ALA A 197 2.98 -9.31 15.72
C ALA A 197 3.56 -9.02 17.11
N ILE A 198 4.57 -8.15 17.20
CA ILE A 198 5.17 -7.75 18.50
C ILE A 198 4.14 -7.03 19.37
N THR A 199 3.35 -6.12 18.78
CA THR A 199 2.29 -5.42 19.53
C THR A 199 1.24 -6.40 20.04
N MET A 200 0.88 -7.43 19.27
CA MET A 200 -0.01 -8.50 19.73
C MET A 200 0.59 -9.30 20.89
N ILE A 201 1.86 -9.68 20.82
CA ILE A 201 2.52 -10.46 21.88
C ILE A 201 2.61 -9.63 23.17
N LYS A 202 3.03 -8.37 23.08
CA LYS A 202 3.10 -7.46 24.24
C LYS A 202 1.72 -7.19 24.85
N ALA A 203 0.69 -7.01 24.01
CA ALA A 203 -0.69 -6.82 24.48
C ALA A 203 -1.21 -8.02 25.29
N ARG A 204 -0.80 -9.25 24.94
CA ARG A 204 -1.18 -10.45 25.71
C ARG A 204 -0.50 -10.54 27.08
N GLY A 205 0.66 -9.90 27.27
CA GLY A 205 1.40 -9.90 28.53
C GLY A 205 0.94 -8.86 29.56
N GLN A 206 0.15 -7.85 29.16
CA GLN A 206 -0.32 -6.74 30.00
C GLN A 206 -1.83 -6.81 30.29
N SER A 207 -2.41 -8.01 30.34
CA SER A 207 -3.85 -8.23 30.51
C SER A 207 -4.36 -7.98 31.95
N THR A 208 -4.16 -6.78 32.48
CA THR A 208 -4.83 -6.33 33.70
C THR A 208 -5.61 -5.05 33.43
N MET A 209 -6.94 -5.18 33.58
CA MET A 209 -7.96 -4.13 33.60
C MET A 209 -8.15 -3.34 32.30
N LEU A 210 -8.91 -3.94 31.37
CA LEU A 210 -9.63 -3.18 30.34
C LEU A 210 -10.57 -2.18 31.05
N PRO A 211 -10.55 -0.88 30.72
CA PRO A 211 -11.63 0.03 31.08
C PRO A 211 -12.96 -0.57 30.58
N PRO A 212 -14.08 -0.36 31.29
CA PRO A 212 -15.39 -0.87 30.90
C PRO A 212 -15.63 -0.58 29.41
N GLU A 213 -16.20 -1.54 28.70
CA GLU A 213 -16.60 -1.34 27.31
C GLU A 213 -17.25 0.04 27.20
N ALA A 214 -16.76 0.88 26.28
CA ALA A 214 -17.56 2.03 25.87
C ALA A 214 -18.93 1.42 25.52
N PRO A 215 -20.03 1.84 26.19
CA PRO A 215 -21.29 1.14 26.08
C PRO A 215 -21.58 0.91 24.61
N MET A 216 -22.14 -0.28 24.28
CA MET A 216 -22.69 -0.61 22.95
C MET A 216 -23.82 0.37 22.62
N ALA A 217 -23.48 1.63 22.48
CA ALA A 217 -24.32 2.66 21.98
C ALA A 217 -24.25 2.47 20.47
N LEU A 218 -25.21 1.69 19.98
CA LEU A 218 -25.73 1.85 18.62
C LEU A 218 -26.01 3.34 18.27
N ALA A 219 -26.05 4.21 19.28
CA ALA A 219 -26.14 5.67 19.23
C ALA A 219 -24.80 6.43 19.00
N LEU A 220 -23.73 5.80 18.49
CA LEU A 220 -22.50 6.51 18.08
C LEU A 220 -22.63 7.26 16.74
N PHE A 221 -23.85 7.44 16.20
CA PHE A 221 -24.10 8.39 15.12
C PHE A 221 -23.84 9.83 15.62
N GLY A 222 -22.59 10.26 15.51
CA GLY A 222 -22.12 11.57 15.93
C GLY A 222 -20.71 11.87 15.40
N TRP A 223 -20.19 13.03 15.76
CA TRP A 223 -18.85 13.49 15.35
C TRP A 223 -17.71 12.47 15.53
N PRO A 224 -17.67 11.64 16.59
CA PRO A 224 -16.61 10.64 16.76
C PRO A 224 -16.60 9.55 15.68
N LEU A 225 -17.78 9.13 15.20
CA LEU A 225 -17.91 8.12 14.15
C LEU A 225 -17.52 8.70 12.79
N LEU A 226 -17.92 9.94 12.48
CA LEU A 226 -17.50 10.62 11.25
C LEU A 226 -15.98 10.84 11.22
N LYS A 227 -15.39 11.25 12.35
CA LYS A 227 -13.93 11.40 12.51
C LYS A 227 -13.23 10.05 12.29
N SER A 228 -13.71 9.00 12.93
CA SER A 228 -13.18 7.64 12.78
C SER A 228 -13.29 7.11 11.36
N PHE A 229 -14.43 7.35 10.70
CA PHE A 229 -14.65 6.98 9.30
C PHE A 229 -13.67 7.68 8.36
N THR A 230 -13.40 8.96 8.59
CA THR A 230 -12.41 9.72 7.80
C THR A 230 -11.00 9.16 7.99
N ILE A 231 -10.64 8.78 9.22
CA ILE A 231 -9.36 8.13 9.52
C ILE A 231 -9.25 6.77 8.83
N THR A 232 -10.31 5.95 8.86
CA THR A 232 -10.30 4.64 8.18
C THR A 232 -10.21 4.81 6.67
N LEU A 233 -10.92 5.77 6.07
CA LEU A 233 -10.78 6.08 4.65
C LEU A 233 -9.35 6.49 4.29
N PHE A 234 -8.74 7.36 5.10
CA PHE A 234 -7.35 7.79 4.91
C PHE A 234 -6.37 6.60 4.94
N ALA A 235 -6.59 5.62 5.82
CA ALA A 235 -5.77 4.42 5.91
C ALA A 235 -5.84 3.51 4.66
N TYR A 236 -6.89 3.62 3.84
CA TYR A 236 -7.03 2.86 2.59
C TYR A 236 -6.61 3.64 1.33
N ILE A 237 -6.08 4.87 1.47
CA ILE A 237 -5.67 5.66 0.31
C ILE A 237 -4.47 5.00 -0.38
N CYS A 238 -4.71 4.49 -1.58
CA CYS A 238 -3.67 4.05 -2.51
C CYS A 238 -3.92 4.52 -3.96
N HIS A 239 -5.01 5.25 -4.19
CA HIS A 239 -5.55 5.62 -5.50
C HIS A 239 -4.56 6.37 -6.41
N MET A 240 -3.65 7.16 -5.82
CA MET A 240 -2.62 7.88 -6.59
C MET A 240 -1.69 6.94 -7.37
N ASN A 241 -1.41 5.76 -6.83
CA ASN A 241 -0.51 4.78 -7.45
C ASN A 241 -1.27 3.74 -8.30
N VAL A 242 -2.60 3.73 -8.26
CA VAL A 242 -3.42 2.75 -8.99
C VAL A 242 -3.28 2.90 -10.50
N VAL A 243 -3.29 4.13 -11.01
CA VAL A 243 -3.23 4.39 -12.47
C VAL A 243 -1.83 4.10 -13.04
N PRO A 244 -0.71 4.51 -12.41
CA PRO A 244 0.62 4.05 -12.80
C PRO A 244 0.76 2.53 -12.76
N VAL A 245 0.28 1.88 -11.70
CA VAL A 245 0.31 0.41 -11.56
C VAL A 245 -0.50 -0.27 -12.68
N ALA A 246 -1.65 0.31 -13.07
CA ALA A 246 -2.44 -0.16 -14.21
C ALA A 246 -1.66 -0.10 -15.53
N GLY A 247 -0.80 0.91 -15.69
CA GLY A 247 0.08 1.07 -16.86
C GLY A 247 1.18 0.03 -16.98
N GLU A 248 1.63 -0.52 -15.85
CA GLU A 248 2.70 -1.53 -15.81
C GLU A 248 2.17 -2.96 -15.93
N LEU A 249 0.86 -3.18 -15.77
CA LEU A 249 0.25 -4.52 -15.77
C LEU A 249 0.41 -5.22 -17.15
N VAL A 250 1.03 -6.39 -17.15
CA VAL A 250 1.13 -7.27 -18.34
C VAL A 250 -0.17 -8.03 -18.54
N ASP A 251 -0.76 -7.98 -19.73
CA ASP A 251 -2.04 -8.59 -20.13
C ASP A 251 -3.18 -8.39 -19.09
N PRO A 252 -3.62 -7.14 -18.86
CA PRO A 252 -4.62 -6.85 -17.85
C PRO A 252 -6.02 -7.23 -18.33
N THR A 253 -6.46 -8.45 -18.01
CA THR A 253 -7.86 -8.87 -18.20
C THR A 253 -8.72 -8.48 -16.99
N PRO A 254 -10.05 -8.28 -17.15
CA PRO A 254 -10.94 -7.92 -16.05
C PRO A 254 -10.86 -8.91 -14.87
N ALA A 255 -10.74 -10.21 -15.15
CA ALA A 255 -10.58 -11.24 -14.13
C ALA A 255 -9.24 -11.12 -13.36
N ARG A 256 -8.15 -10.74 -14.05
CA ARG A 256 -6.85 -10.50 -13.41
C ARG A 256 -6.86 -9.25 -12.55
N VAL A 257 -7.51 -8.18 -13.01
CA VAL A 257 -7.68 -6.94 -12.26
C VAL A 257 -8.52 -7.18 -11.01
N LEU A 258 -9.67 -7.86 -11.14
CA LEU A 258 -10.53 -8.22 -10.01
C LEU A 258 -9.78 -9.07 -8.98
N LYS A 259 -8.98 -10.04 -9.44
CA LYS A 259 -8.13 -10.87 -8.57
C LYS A 259 -7.04 -10.05 -7.87
N ALA A 260 -6.45 -9.07 -8.55
CA ALA A 260 -5.44 -8.20 -7.95
C ALA A 260 -6.08 -7.31 -6.86
N THR A 261 -7.14 -6.58 -7.19
CA THR A 261 -7.81 -5.65 -6.27
C THR A 261 -8.43 -6.36 -5.08
N SER A 262 -9.03 -7.54 -5.27
CA SER A 262 -9.59 -8.34 -4.16
C SER A 262 -8.50 -8.82 -3.20
N ARG A 263 -7.33 -9.21 -3.70
CA ARG A 263 -6.18 -9.59 -2.86
C ARG A 263 -5.66 -8.40 -2.06
N VAL A 264 -5.55 -7.23 -2.69
CA VAL A 264 -5.15 -5.98 -2.00
C VAL A 264 -6.12 -5.69 -0.87
N ALA A 265 -7.43 -5.65 -1.16
CA ALA A 265 -8.47 -5.34 -0.19
C ALA A 265 -8.52 -6.34 0.98
N PHE A 266 -8.41 -7.64 0.68
CA PHE A 266 -8.40 -8.69 1.70
C PHE A 266 -7.19 -8.59 2.63
N VAL A 267 -5.98 -8.47 2.05
CA VAL A 267 -4.75 -8.38 2.85
C VAL A 267 -4.74 -7.13 3.73
N GLN A 268 -5.13 -5.98 3.18
CA GLN A 268 -5.24 -4.74 3.95
C GLN A 268 -6.27 -4.85 5.06
N LEU A 269 -7.47 -5.36 4.77
CA LEU A 269 -8.53 -5.51 5.78
C LEU A 269 -8.10 -6.42 6.92
N SER A 270 -7.56 -7.61 6.61
CA SER A 270 -7.05 -8.53 7.63
C SER A 270 -5.96 -7.88 8.47
N PHE A 271 -5.01 -7.21 7.84
CA PHE A 271 -3.91 -6.54 8.53
C PHE A 271 -4.39 -5.40 9.43
N TYR A 272 -5.35 -4.60 8.96
CA TYR A 272 -5.89 -3.44 9.67
C TYR A 272 -6.74 -3.85 10.87
N ILE A 273 -7.50 -4.95 10.75
CA ILE A 273 -8.23 -5.54 11.89
C ILE A 273 -7.25 -6.02 12.96
N VAL A 274 -6.21 -6.76 12.57
CA VAL A 274 -5.16 -7.26 13.48
C VAL A 274 -4.52 -6.11 14.26
N ILE A 275 -4.07 -5.05 13.59
CA ILE A 275 -3.45 -3.89 14.24
C ILE A 275 -4.44 -3.13 15.13
N GLY A 276 -5.65 -2.88 14.63
CA GLY A 276 -6.66 -2.16 15.37
C GLY A 276 -7.03 -2.87 16.68
N VAL A 277 -7.20 -4.20 16.62
CA VAL A 277 -7.48 -5.03 17.79
C VAL A 277 -6.28 -5.07 18.74
N ALA A 278 -5.08 -5.30 18.22
CA ALA A 278 -3.86 -5.38 19.04
C ALA A 278 -3.60 -4.08 19.80
N GLY A 279 -3.73 -2.93 19.13
CA GLY A 279 -3.47 -1.63 19.74
C GLY A 279 -4.57 -1.13 20.68
N ARG A 280 -5.78 -1.73 20.68
CA ARG A 280 -6.84 -1.43 21.66
C ARG A 280 -6.44 -1.83 23.09
N HIS A 281 -5.42 -2.67 23.25
CA HIS A 281 -4.85 -3.02 24.56
C HIS A 281 -3.65 -2.13 24.90
N PRO A 282 -3.78 -0.83 25.24
CA PRO A 282 -2.63 -0.08 25.70
C PRO A 282 -2.38 -0.35 27.18
N HIS A 283 -1.19 -0.87 27.48
CA HIS A 283 -0.26 -0.28 28.44
C HIS A 283 -0.93 0.49 29.60
N GLN A 284 -1.14 -0.21 30.73
CA GLN A 284 -0.96 0.40 32.04
C GLN A 284 0.29 -0.20 32.67
N SER A 285 1.45 0.42 32.40
CA SER A 285 2.64 0.29 33.25
C SER A 285 3.61 1.40 32.86
N MET A 286 3.33 2.62 33.34
CA MET A 286 4.33 3.66 33.63
C MET A 286 3.65 4.87 34.26
N SER A 287 2.96 4.66 35.38
CA SER A 287 2.49 5.75 36.25
C SER A 287 2.60 5.40 37.74
N THR A 288 3.60 4.59 38.12
CA THR A 288 3.86 4.23 39.53
C THR A 288 5.33 4.30 39.92
N LEU A 289 6.13 5.16 39.26
CA LEU A 289 7.51 5.48 39.67
C LEU A 289 7.80 6.99 39.62
N SER A 290 6.83 7.81 40.02
CA SER A 290 7.06 9.21 40.42
C SER A 290 5.94 9.55 41.40
N PHE A 291 6.30 10.01 42.60
CA PHE A 291 5.50 10.05 43.85
C PHE A 291 5.36 8.65 44.46
N VAL A 292 6.25 8.20 45.35
CA VAL A 292 6.80 8.83 46.57
C VAL A 292 8.29 8.53 46.69
#